data_AF-A0A7C3XKN5-F1
#
_entry.id   AF-A0A7C3XKN5-F1
#
_cell.length_a   1.000
_cell.length_b   1.000
_cell.length_c   1.000
_cell.angle_alpha   90.00
_cell.angle_beta   90.00
_cell.angle_gamma   90.00
#
_symmetry.space_group_name_H-M   'P 1'
#
loop_
_entity.id
_entity.type
_entity.pdbx_description
1 polymer ?
#
loop_
_entity_poly.entity_id
_entity_poly.type
_entity_poly.pdbx_seq_one_letter_code
_entity_poly.pdbx_strand_id
1 'polypeptide(L)'
;MEEEFKESGLPIAGGILTIVAASLSLIVGVSVSYLWFNDSYPLVTWWIAIFGFSFGLISGVLVIKRRSLGLTLIGMAILLINGILPLLWSLVYPEGFLRDAWMKMFYNYGIPILVFSILGIVFAVASRKRTI
;
A
#
# COMPACT_ATOMS: atom_id res chain seq x y z
N MET A 1 -10.86 35.24 -12.64
CA MET A 1 -9.96 34.67 -11.62
C MET A 1 -10.48 33.31 -11.09
N GLU A 2 -11.36 32.62 -11.84
CA GLU A 2 -11.95 31.33 -11.45
C GLU A 2 -11.38 30.13 -12.22
N GLU A 3 -10.48 30.33 -13.19
CA GLU A 3 -10.02 29.27 -14.08
C GLU A 3 -8.76 28.51 -13.61
N GLU A 4 -8.02 29.01 -12.62
CA GLU A 4 -6.90 28.27 -12.01
C GLU A 4 -7.36 27.18 -11.02
N PHE A 5 -8.66 27.16 -10.70
CA PHE A 5 -9.30 26.10 -9.92
C PHE A 5 -9.60 24.83 -10.74
N LYS A 6 -9.25 24.79 -12.03
CA LYS A 6 -9.15 23.56 -12.82
C LYS A 6 -8.05 22.67 -12.23
N GLU A 7 -8.46 21.90 -11.23
CA GLU A 7 -8.09 20.52 -11.02
C GLU A 7 -6.61 20.24 -11.27
N SER A 8 -5.76 20.52 -10.28
CA SER A 8 -4.56 19.68 -10.20
C SER A 8 -5.09 18.24 -10.06
N GLY A 9 -4.89 17.42 -11.09
CA GLY A 9 -5.25 15.99 -11.09
C GLY A 9 -4.37 15.18 -10.12
N LEU A 10 -3.38 15.83 -9.51
CA LEU A 10 -2.42 15.27 -8.56
C LEU A 10 -3.07 14.55 -7.36
N PRO A 11 -4.02 15.12 -6.59
CA PRO A 11 -4.73 14.41 -5.53
C PRO A 11 -5.54 13.21 -6.05
N ILE A 12 -6.12 13.30 -7.24
CA ILE A 12 -6.86 12.18 -7.84
C ILE A 12 -5.87 11.05 -8.19
N ALA A 13 -4.76 11.38 -8.87
CA ALA A 13 -3.71 10.44 -9.20
C ALA A 13 -3.09 9.80 -7.95
N GLY A 14 -2.74 10.60 -6.93
CA GLY A 14 -2.20 10.10 -5.66
C GLY A 14 -3.18 9.19 -4.92
N GLY A 15 -4.47 9.55 -4.91
CA GLY A 15 -5.51 8.73 -4.33
C GLY A 15 -5.68 7.39 -5.04
N ILE A 16 -5.78 7.40 -6.38
CA ILE A 16 -5.89 6.18 -7.19
C ILE A 16 -4.68 5.27 -6.97
N LEU A 17 -3.46 5.80 -7.01
CA LEU A 17 -2.25 5.01 -6.76
C LEU A 17 -2.27 4.35 -5.37
N THR A 18 -2.77 5.07 -4.36
CA THR A 18 -2.88 4.53 -3.00
C THR A 18 -3.93 3.41 -2.92
N ILE A 19 -5.05 3.55 -3.63
CA ILE A 19 -6.08 2.51 -3.71
C ILE A 19 -5.54 1.27 -4.44
N VAL A 20 -4.80 1.45 -5.54
CA VAL A 20 -4.15 0.35 -6.28
C VAL A 20 -3.13 -0.36 -5.37
N ALA A 21 -2.30 0.40 -4.64
CA ALA A 21 -1.37 -0.16 -3.67
C ALA A 21 -2.11 -0.95 -2.57
N ALA A 22 -3.25 -0.45 -2.08
CA ALA A 22 -4.08 -1.14 -1.12
C ALA A 22 -4.59 -2.48 -1.67
N SER A 23 -5.12 -2.49 -2.89
CA SER A 23 -5.60 -3.70 -3.56
C SER A 23 -4.49 -4.74 -3.75
N LEU A 24 -3.28 -4.32 -4.12
CA LEU A 24 -2.12 -5.21 -4.22
C LEU A 24 -1.74 -5.80 -2.85
N SER A 25 -1.84 -5.02 -1.77
CA SER A 25 -1.60 -5.52 -0.41
C SER A 25 -2.58 -6.65 -0.03
N LEU A 26 -3.84 -6.57 -0.49
CA LEU A 26 -4.82 -7.63 -0.26
C LEU A 26 -4.45 -8.91 -1.02
N ILE A 27 -3.97 -8.79 -2.27
CA ILE A 27 -3.51 -9.93 -3.09
C ILE A 27 -2.33 -10.63 -2.42
N VAL A 28 -1.39 -9.88 -1.84
CA VAL A 28 -0.28 -10.45 -1.05
C VAL A 28 -0.84 -11.26 0.11
N GLY A 29 -1.76 -10.70 0.91
CA GLY A 29 -2.37 -11.41 2.04
C GLY A 29 -3.06 -12.71 1.64
N VAL A 30 -3.85 -12.69 0.57
CA VAL A 30 -4.56 -13.89 0.06
C VAL A 30 -3.56 -14.92 -0.46
N SER A 31 -2.54 -14.50 -1.20
CA SER A 31 -1.52 -15.40 -1.75
C SER A 31 -0.73 -16.10 -0.64
N VAL A 32 -0.42 -15.37 0.42
CA VAL A 32 0.25 -15.93 1.62
C VAL A 32 -0.67 -16.93 2.33
N SER A 33 -1.94 -16.60 2.54
CA SER A 33 -2.90 -17.53 3.16
C SER A 33 -3.09 -18.81 2.34
N TYR A 34 -3.05 -18.71 1.00
CA TYR A 34 -3.17 -19.88 0.12
C TYR A 34 -1.94 -20.80 0.18
N LEU A 35 -0.73 -20.22 0.22
CA LEU A 35 0.51 -21.00 0.32
C LEU A 35 0.68 -21.74 1.65
N TRP A 36 -0.03 -21.32 2.70
CA TRP A 36 0.15 -21.79 4.08
C TRP A 36 -1.11 -22.37 4.72
N PHE A 37 -2.07 -22.84 3.92
CA PHE A 37 -3.38 -23.32 4.41
C PHE A 37 -3.31 -24.48 5.43
N ASN A 38 -2.13 -25.08 5.66
CA ASN A 38 -1.92 -26.18 6.60
C ASN A 38 -1.20 -25.83 7.92
N ASP A 39 -0.53 -24.68 8.04
CA ASP A 39 0.21 -24.33 9.26
C ASP A 39 -0.41 -23.12 9.95
N SER A 40 -0.50 -23.13 11.28
CA SER A 40 -1.13 -22.13 12.17
C SER A 40 -0.61 -20.67 12.09
N TYR A 41 0.24 -20.35 11.11
CA TYR A 41 0.74 -19.01 10.81
C TYR A 41 -0.15 -18.11 9.91
N PRO A 42 -1.31 -18.49 9.31
CA PRO A 42 -1.92 -17.69 8.26
C PRO A 42 -2.68 -16.49 8.85
N LEU A 43 -3.06 -16.56 10.12
CA LEU A 43 -3.92 -15.57 10.77
C LEU A 43 -3.25 -14.20 10.86
N VAL A 44 -1.98 -14.13 11.28
CA VAL A 44 -1.30 -12.84 11.51
C VAL A 44 -1.09 -12.08 10.19
N THR A 45 -0.60 -12.76 9.15
CA THR A 45 -0.40 -12.18 7.82
C THR A 45 -1.71 -11.77 7.15
N TRP A 46 -2.80 -12.49 7.40
CA TRP A 46 -4.12 -12.16 6.86
C TRP A 46 -4.67 -10.88 7.48
N TRP A 47 -4.57 -10.72 8.80
CA TRP A 47 -4.96 -9.48 9.48
C TRP A 47 -4.14 -8.29 9.01
N ILE A 48 -2.82 -8.45 8.86
CA ILE A 48 -1.92 -7.40 8.37
C ILE A 48 -2.33 -6.90 6.97
N ALA A 49 -2.69 -7.82 6.06
CA ALA A 49 -3.16 -7.46 4.73
C ALA A 49 -4.54 -6.76 4.74
N ILE A 50 -5.48 -7.20 5.59
CA ILE A 50 -6.80 -6.56 5.76
C ILE A 50 -6.65 -5.13 6.31
N PHE A 51 -5.79 -4.95 7.31
CA PHE A 51 -5.46 -3.63 7.85
C PHE A 51 -4.80 -2.76 6.78
N GLY A 52 -3.83 -3.31 6.04
CA GLY A 52 -3.20 -2.64 4.90
C GLY A 52 -4.19 -2.14 3.88
N PHE A 53 -5.10 -3.00 3.45
CA PHE A 53 -6.15 -2.68 2.49
C PHE A 53 -7.09 -1.60 3.01
N SER A 54 -7.60 -1.76 4.23
CA SER A 54 -8.58 -0.84 4.82
C SER A 54 -8.00 0.56 5.03
N PHE A 55 -6.79 0.65 5.62
CA PHE A 55 -6.12 1.93 5.83
C PHE A 55 -5.64 2.56 4.51
N GLY A 56 -5.22 1.75 3.53
CA GLY A 56 -4.87 2.20 2.20
C GLY A 56 -6.06 2.80 1.44
N LEU A 57 -7.23 2.14 1.49
CA LEU A 57 -8.48 2.67 0.92
C LEU A 57 -8.89 3.98 1.57
N ILE A 58 -8.91 4.03 2.90
CA ILE A 58 -9.26 5.24 3.65
C ILE A 58 -8.30 6.37 3.28
N SER A 59 -7.00 6.10 3.24
CA SER A 59 -6.00 7.08 2.84
C SER A 59 -6.24 7.58 1.41
N GLY A 60 -6.40 6.69 0.43
CA GLY A 60 -6.66 7.07 -0.96
C GLY A 60 -7.89 7.96 -1.12
N VAL A 61 -8.99 7.62 -0.43
CA VAL A 61 -10.20 8.46 -0.40
C VAL A 61 -9.95 9.81 0.26
N LEU A 62 -9.16 9.86 1.33
CA LEU A 62 -8.80 11.11 2.01
C LEU A 62 -7.90 12.02 1.16
N VAL A 63 -7.01 11.46 0.34
CA VAL A 63 -6.22 12.20 -0.66
C VAL A 63 -7.16 12.87 -1.65
N ILE A 64 -8.07 12.09 -2.26
CA ILE A 64 -9.01 12.57 -3.28
C ILE A 64 -9.87 13.70 -2.70
N LYS A 65 -10.40 13.50 -1.49
CA LYS A 65 -11.26 14.49 -0.82
C LYS A 65 -10.49 15.63 -0.14
N ARG A 66 -9.15 15.65 -0.21
CA ARG A 66 -8.26 16.64 0.42
C ARG A 66 -8.51 16.89 1.91
N ARG A 67 -9.07 15.92 2.66
CA ARG A 67 -9.57 16.17 4.04
C ARG A 67 -8.47 16.22 5.10
N SER A 68 -7.73 15.14 5.33
CA SER A 68 -6.71 15.08 6.40
C SER A 68 -5.38 14.51 5.92
N LEU A 69 -4.33 15.34 5.89
CA LEU A 69 -2.99 14.90 5.47
C LEU A 69 -2.40 13.91 6.45
N GLY A 70 -2.54 14.14 7.76
CA GLY A 70 -1.99 13.25 8.78
C GLY A 70 -2.54 11.83 8.67
N LEU A 71 -3.86 11.68 8.59
CA LEU A 71 -4.51 10.37 8.42
C LEU A 71 -4.15 9.70 7.08
N THR A 72 -4.01 10.51 6.02
CA THR A 72 -3.56 10.03 4.71
C THR A 72 -2.14 9.44 4.79
N LEU A 73 -1.21 10.15 5.40
CA LEU A 73 0.18 9.73 5.54
C LEU A 73 0.31 8.49 6.42
N ILE A 74 -0.49 8.38 7.49
CA ILE A 74 -0.54 7.17 8.34
C ILE A 74 -0.95 5.95 7.50
N GLY A 75 -2.03 6.05 6.73
CA GLY A 75 -2.48 4.93 5.90
C GLY A 75 -1.48 4.54 4.80
N MET A 76 -0.82 5.53 4.20
CA MET A 76 0.27 5.27 3.24
C MET A 76 1.51 4.65 3.90
N ALA A 77 1.85 5.05 5.13
CA ALA A 77 2.95 4.44 5.88
C ALA A 77 2.67 2.96 6.22
N ILE A 78 1.43 2.64 6.58
CA ILE A 78 1.00 1.25 6.79
C ILE A 78 1.13 0.43 5.49
N LEU A 79 0.80 1.01 4.33
CA LEU A 79 1.03 0.35 3.03
C LEU A 79 2.51 0.12 2.74
N LEU A 80 3.39 1.05 3.10
CA LEU A 80 4.84 0.86 2.95
C LEU A 80 5.35 -0.31 3.80
N ILE A 81 4.90 -0.41 5.05
CA ILE A 81 5.24 -1.54 5.93
C ILE A 81 4.78 -2.85 5.28
N ASN A 82 3.58 -2.88 4.71
CA ASN A 82 3.06 -4.04 4.00
C ASN A 82 3.87 -4.42 2.77
N GLY A 83 4.37 -3.45 2.00
CA GLY A 83 5.21 -3.72 0.83
C GLY A 83 6.57 -4.35 1.19
N ILE A 84 7.12 -4.04 2.37
CA ILE A 84 8.40 -4.57 2.86
C ILE A 84 8.21 -5.95 3.52
N LEU A 85 7.03 -6.24 4.05
CA LEU A 85 6.74 -7.47 4.79
C LEU A 85 7.18 -8.76 4.07
N PRO A 86 6.88 -8.96 2.76
CA PRO A 86 7.31 -10.15 2.03
C PRO A 86 8.83 -10.33 1.99
N LEU A 87 9.59 -9.23 1.94
CA LEU A 87 11.05 -9.27 1.97
C LEU A 87 11.55 -9.69 3.36
N LEU A 88 10.98 -9.14 4.43
CA LEU A 88 11.36 -9.53 5.80
C LEU A 88 11.05 -11.00 6.07
N TRP A 89 9.89 -11.49 5.61
CA TRP A 89 9.52 -12.89 5.74
C TRP A 89 10.50 -13.81 4.97
N SER A 90 10.99 -13.39 3.79
CA SER A 90 12.00 -14.16 3.04
C SER A 90 13.32 -14.38 3.81
N LEU A 91 13.62 -13.55 4.81
CA LEU A 91 14.81 -13.67 5.66
C LEU A 91 14.59 -14.58 6.87
N VAL A 92 13.34 -14.72 7.32
CA VAL A 92 12.97 -15.52 8.49
C VAL A 92 12.81 -16.99 8.15
N TYR A 93 12.37 -17.33 6.93
CA TYR A 93 12.15 -18.72 6.51
C TYR A 93 13.38 -19.31 5.77
N PRO A 94 14.04 -20.33 6.34
CA PRO A 94 15.27 -20.91 5.79
C PRO A 94 15.05 -21.88 4.62
N GLU A 95 13.81 -22.30 4.33
CA GLU A 95 13.53 -23.27 3.28
C GLU A 95 13.54 -22.65 1.87
N GLY A 96 14.26 -23.28 0.95
CA GLY A 96 14.51 -22.75 -0.40
C GLY A 96 13.25 -22.41 -1.20
N PHE A 97 12.26 -23.31 -1.23
CA PHE A 97 11.01 -23.07 -1.98
C PHE A 97 10.19 -21.91 -1.42
N LEU A 98 10.08 -21.82 -0.08
CA LEU A 98 9.34 -20.76 0.59
C LEU A 98 10.03 -19.40 0.43
N ARG A 99 11.36 -19.37 0.57
CA ARG A 99 12.15 -18.16 0.34
C ARG A 99 11.99 -17.62 -1.08
N ASP A 100 12.03 -18.49 -2.09
CA ASP A 100 11.83 -18.09 -3.49
C ASP A 100 10.42 -17.56 -3.75
N ALA A 101 9.39 -18.17 -3.13
CA ALA A 101 8.02 -17.67 -3.22
C ALA A 101 7.85 -16.28 -2.58
N TRP A 102 8.45 -16.05 -1.42
CA TRP A 102 8.45 -14.74 -0.74
C TRP A 102 9.19 -13.67 -1.53
N MET A 103 10.36 -14.01 -2.10
CA MET A 103 11.10 -13.12 -2.98
C MET A 103 10.28 -12.76 -4.23
N LYS A 104 9.66 -13.75 -4.90
CA LYS A 104 8.78 -13.49 -6.03
C LYS A 104 7.59 -12.61 -5.65
N MET A 105 6.97 -12.81 -4.48
CA MET A 105 5.90 -11.96 -4.00
C MET A 105 6.38 -10.52 -3.71
N PHE A 106 7.57 -10.35 -3.15
CA PHE A 106 8.17 -9.04 -2.97
C PHE A 106 8.37 -8.32 -4.30
N TYR A 107 8.96 -8.97 -5.31
CA TYR A 107 9.19 -8.34 -6.61
C TYR A 107 7.90 -8.06 -7.38
N ASN A 108 6.94 -8.99 -7.37
CA ASN A 108 5.71 -8.88 -8.15
C ASN A 108 4.66 -7.95 -7.51
N TYR A 109 4.65 -7.83 -6.18
CA TYR A 109 3.62 -7.09 -5.46
C TYR A 109 4.19 -6.09 -4.45
N GLY A 110 5.21 -6.49 -3.67
CA GLY A 110 5.86 -5.62 -2.69
C GLY A 110 6.42 -4.34 -3.30
N ILE A 111 7.25 -4.44 -4.34
CA ILE A 111 7.83 -3.28 -5.03
C ILE A 111 6.75 -2.35 -5.61
N PRO A 112 5.74 -2.85 -6.37
CA PRO A 112 4.62 -2.01 -6.80
C PRO A 112 3.89 -1.30 -5.65
N ILE A 113 3.63 -1.97 -4.53
CA ILE A 113 3.01 -1.35 -3.34
C ILE A 113 3.89 -0.20 -2.84
N LEU A 114 5.20 -0.38 -2.75
CA LEU A 114 6.14 0.65 -2.31
C LEU A 114 6.15 1.84 -3.27
N VAL A 115 6.30 1.58 -4.56
CA VAL A 115 6.37 2.63 -5.59
C VAL A 115 5.08 3.46 -5.60
N PHE A 116 3.92 2.80 -5.61
CA PHE A 116 2.62 3.49 -5.64
C PHE A 116 2.33 4.24 -4.35
N SER A 117 2.73 3.71 -3.20
CA SER A 117 2.59 4.42 -1.92
C SER A 117 3.49 5.65 -1.85
N ILE A 118 4.75 5.56 -2.28
CA ILE A 118 5.68 6.71 -2.33
C ILE A 118 5.14 7.78 -3.29
N LEU A 119 4.75 7.39 -4.51
CA LEU A 119 4.16 8.33 -5.47
C LEU A 119 2.85 8.93 -4.93
N GLY A 120 2.04 8.15 -4.24
CA GLY A 120 0.85 8.60 -3.51
C GLY A 120 1.17 9.67 -2.47
N ILE A 121 2.20 9.47 -1.66
CA ILE A 121 2.69 10.46 -0.67
C ILE A 121 3.15 11.72 -1.38
N VAL A 122 3.98 11.59 -2.42
CA VAL A 122 4.53 12.74 -3.18
C VAL A 122 3.38 13.57 -3.75
N PHE A 123 2.39 12.94 -4.38
CA PHE A 123 1.24 13.64 -4.94
C PHE A 123 0.32 14.22 -3.86
N ALA A 124 0.09 13.52 -2.75
CA ALA A 124 -0.67 14.05 -1.63
C ALA A 124 -0.02 15.30 -1.04
N VAL A 125 1.31 15.31 -0.85
CA VAL A 125 2.06 16.46 -0.35
C VAL A 125 2.11 17.60 -1.37
N ALA A 126 2.41 17.30 -2.64
CA ALA A 126 2.47 18.29 -3.72
C ALA A 126 1.12 18.98 -3.95
N SER A 127 0.01 18.25 -3.79
CA SER A 127 -1.33 18.81 -3.93
C SER A 127 -1.65 19.90 -2.91
N ARG A 128 -1.06 19.82 -1.71
CA ARG A 128 -1.29 20.79 -0.62
C ARG A 128 -0.33 21.97 -0.64
N LYS A 129 0.89 21.80 -1.15
CA LYS A 129 1.85 22.90 -1.32
C LYS A 129 1.35 24.01 -2.26
N ARG A 130 0.39 23.71 -3.15
CA ARG A 130 -0.27 24.70 -4.02
C ARG A 130 -1.47 25.40 -3.38
N THR A 131 -1.90 24.99 -2.18
CA THR A 131 -3.09 25.54 -1.49
C THR A 131 -2.72 26.55 -0.40
N ILE A 132 -1.43 26.71 -0.10
CA ILE A 132 -0.87 27.74 0.80
C ILE A 132 -0.29 28.84 -0.09
#